data_AF-A0A1X7RU10-F1
#
_entry.id   AF-A0A1X7RU10-F1
#
_cell.length_a   1.000
_cell.length_b   1.000
_cell.length_c   1.000
_cell.angle_alpha   90.00
_cell.angle_beta   90.00
_cell.angle_gamma   90.00
#
_symmetry.space_group_name_H-M   'P 1'
#
loop_
_entity.id
_entity.type
_entity.pdbx_description
1 polymer ?
#
loop_
_entity_poly.entity_id
_entity_poly.type
_entity_poly.pdbx_seq_one_letter_code
_entity_poly.pdbx_strand_id
1 'polypeptide(L)'
;MTISTYHCLCTELVLATPNDLSKRPKRELDGASICKLGGACTLTSAATVDEKATILKLEDGFEKRYAIKCARCGLLFAYQLDLSQFEESKAENGRREDVVYVLAGALPGEELRGLMSTEEMLAGKAKVGGVV
;
A
#
# COMPACT_ATOMS: atom_id res chain seq x y z
N MET A 1 -10.45 9.73 18.74
CA MET A 1 -10.22 9.23 17.37
C MET A 1 -8.81 9.66 17.00
N THR A 2 -7.88 8.73 16.82
CA THR A 2 -6.49 9.01 16.46
C THR A 2 -6.30 8.70 14.98
N ILE A 3 -5.60 9.57 14.25
CA ILE A 3 -5.29 9.34 12.84
C ILE A 3 -3.85 8.83 12.79
N SER A 4 -3.67 7.62 12.27
CA SER A 4 -2.37 7.04 11.96
C SER A 4 -1.93 7.51 10.57
N THR A 5 -0.78 8.18 10.51
CA THR A 5 -0.20 8.70 9.29
C THR A 5 1.07 7.94 8.93
N TYR A 6 1.17 7.52 7.67
CA TYR A 6 2.24 6.68 7.14
C TYR A 6 3.02 7.43 6.06
N HIS A 7 4.33 7.43 6.25
CA HIS A 7 5.29 8.11 5.41
C HIS A 7 6.10 7.13 4.61
N CYS A 8 6.47 7.54 3.41
CA CYS A 8 7.55 6.94 2.67
C CYS A 8 8.88 7.16 3.41
N LEU A 9 9.88 6.37 3.09
CA LEU A 9 11.25 6.48 3.60
C LEU A 9 11.90 7.82 3.26
N CYS A 10 11.45 8.47 2.19
CA CYS A 10 11.86 9.82 1.83
C CYS A 10 11.16 10.89 2.68
N THR A 11 10.47 10.49 3.76
CA THR A 11 9.68 11.31 4.70
C THR A 11 8.44 11.98 4.11
N GLU A 12 8.03 11.57 2.92
CA GLU A 12 6.81 12.08 2.29
C GLU A 12 5.58 11.36 2.85
N LEU A 13 4.55 12.09 3.27
CA LEU A 13 3.31 11.49 3.77
C LEU A 13 2.53 10.92 2.58
N VAL A 14 2.25 9.61 2.58
CA VAL A 14 1.60 8.93 1.43
C VAL A 14 0.22 8.35 1.77
N LEU A 15 -0.05 8.07 3.05
CA LEU A 15 -1.31 7.43 3.48
C LEU A 15 -1.70 7.89 4.89
N ALA A 16 -2.99 8.12 5.09
CA ALA A 16 -3.59 8.36 6.40
C ALA A 16 -4.76 7.41 6.66
N THR A 17 -4.87 6.91 7.89
CA THR A 17 -5.93 5.99 8.32
C THR A 17 -6.42 6.34 9.74
N PRO A 18 -7.68 6.11 10.10
CA PRO A 18 -8.22 6.31 11.45
C PRO A 18 -7.86 5.19 12.43
N ASN A 19 -7.26 4.11 11.94
CA ASN A 19 -6.80 2.97 12.73
C ASN A 19 -5.53 2.42 12.08
N ASP A 20 -4.64 1.86 12.91
CA ASP A 20 -3.38 1.29 12.46
C ASP A 20 -3.56 0.19 11.40
N LEU A 21 -2.66 0.13 10.42
CA LEU A 21 -2.62 -0.87 9.35
C LEU A 21 -2.57 -2.32 9.86
N SER A 22 -1.98 -2.56 11.04
CA SER A 22 -1.90 -3.89 11.68
C SER A 22 -3.26 -4.43 12.10
N LYS A 23 -4.20 -3.55 12.47
CA LYS A 23 -5.56 -3.92 12.92
C LYS A 23 -6.53 -4.11 11.75
N ARG A 24 -6.08 -3.87 10.52
CA ARG A 24 -6.91 -3.99 9.32
C ARG A 24 -6.98 -5.44 8.85
N PRO A 25 -8.09 -5.81 8.17
CA PRO A 25 -8.15 -7.08 7.48
C PRO A 25 -6.97 -7.16 6.51
N LYS A 26 -6.26 -8.29 6.58
CA LYS A 26 -5.13 -8.58 5.70
C LYS A 26 -5.59 -9.52 4.61
N ARG A 27 -5.05 -9.32 3.43
CA ARG A 27 -5.23 -10.22 2.31
C ARG A 27 -4.43 -11.49 2.56
N GLU A 28 -5.04 -12.65 2.30
CA GLU A 28 -4.40 -13.95 2.57
C GLU A 28 -3.17 -14.21 1.71
N LEU A 29 -3.21 -13.78 0.43
CA LEU A 29 -2.16 -14.08 -0.53
C LEU A 29 -0.79 -13.45 -0.19
N ASP A 30 -0.77 -12.13 0.05
CA ASP A 30 0.47 -11.36 0.22
C ASP A 30 0.51 -10.56 1.53
N GLY A 31 -0.44 -10.80 2.43
CA GLY A 31 -0.52 -10.11 3.72
C GLY A 31 -0.84 -8.63 3.62
N ALA A 32 -1.18 -8.10 2.45
CA ALA A 32 -1.45 -6.68 2.26
C ALA A 32 -2.65 -6.23 3.11
N SER A 33 -2.52 -5.10 3.80
CA SER A 33 -3.59 -4.51 4.59
C SER A 33 -4.62 -3.86 3.67
N ILE A 34 -5.89 -4.22 3.85
CA ILE A 34 -7.00 -3.75 3.01
C ILE A 34 -7.52 -2.40 3.53
N CYS A 35 -7.56 -1.41 2.64
CA CYS A 35 -7.96 -0.03 2.92
C CYS A 35 -9.06 0.43 1.96
N LYS A 36 -10.23 0.83 2.47
CA LYS A 36 -11.28 1.47 1.66
C LYS A 36 -11.07 2.98 1.61
N LEU A 37 -10.86 3.52 0.42
CA LEU A 37 -10.73 4.96 0.18
C LEU A 37 -12.08 5.67 0.35
N GLY A 38 -12.06 6.94 0.78
CA GLY A 38 -13.27 7.76 0.93
C GLY A 38 -14.06 7.55 2.22
N GLY A 39 -13.58 6.70 3.14
CA GLY A 39 -14.18 6.55 4.47
C GLY A 39 -13.23 6.02 5.52
N ALA A 40 -12.43 5.00 5.18
CA ALA A 40 -11.51 4.37 6.13
C ALA A 40 -10.05 4.74 5.87
N CYS A 41 -9.66 5.22 4.70
CA CYS A 41 -8.28 5.57 4.38
C CYS A 41 -8.25 6.70 3.36
N THR A 42 -7.16 7.47 3.37
CA THR A 42 -6.93 8.55 2.40
C THR A 42 -5.50 8.48 1.91
N LEU A 43 -5.34 8.39 0.58
CA LEU A 43 -4.06 8.62 -0.08
C LEU A 43 -3.82 10.12 -0.21
N THR A 44 -2.58 10.55 -0.06
CA THR A 44 -2.22 11.96 -0.28
C THR A 44 -1.87 12.20 -1.75
N SER A 45 -1.65 13.47 -2.12
CA SER A 45 -1.14 13.85 -3.45
C SER A 45 0.25 13.27 -3.77
N ALA A 46 0.98 12.81 -2.75
CA ALA A 46 2.26 12.14 -2.93
C ALA A 46 2.14 10.66 -3.29
N ALA A 47 0.92 10.11 -3.37
CA ALA A 47 0.66 8.77 -3.84
C ALA A 47 0.18 8.80 -5.31
N THR A 48 1.01 8.31 -6.22
CA THR A 48 0.70 8.23 -7.65
C THR A 48 0.34 6.80 -8.02
N VAL A 49 -0.77 6.63 -8.73
CA VAL A 49 -1.20 5.32 -9.23
C VAL A 49 -0.77 5.17 -10.68
N ASP A 50 -0.08 4.07 -10.99
CA ASP A 50 0.30 3.74 -12.36
C ASP A 50 -0.94 3.43 -13.21
N GLU A 51 -1.01 3.99 -14.41
CA GLU A 51 -2.07 3.71 -15.38
C GLU A 51 -1.92 2.31 -15.99
N LYS A 52 -0.68 1.84 -16.12
CA LYS A 52 -0.38 0.53 -16.69
C LYS A 52 -0.54 -0.56 -15.63
N ALA A 53 -1.50 -1.45 -15.86
CA ALA A 53 -1.65 -2.65 -15.05
C ALA A 53 -0.45 -3.60 -15.22
N THR A 54 0.03 -4.15 -14.11
CA THR A 54 0.95 -5.28 -14.06
C THR A 54 0.16 -6.56 -13.88
N ILE A 55 0.36 -7.53 -14.76
CA ILE A 55 -0.30 -8.84 -14.69
C ILE A 55 0.65 -9.81 -14.02
N LEU A 56 0.25 -10.32 -12.86
CA LEU A 56 0.96 -11.38 -12.14
C LEU A 56 0.36 -12.72 -12.53
N LYS A 57 1.22 -13.69 -12.81
CA LYS A 57 0.83 -15.08 -12.99
C LYS A 57 0.93 -15.76 -11.63
N LEU A 58 -0.21 -16.15 -11.11
CA LEU A 58 -0.36 -16.96 -9.90
C LEU A 58 -0.61 -18.42 -10.27
N GLU A 59 -0.55 -19.29 -9.26
CA GLU A 59 -0.92 -20.70 -9.40
C GLU A 59 -2.40 -20.85 -9.79
N ASP A 60 -3.26 -19.99 -9.25
CA ASP A 60 -4.71 -20.00 -9.48
C ASP A 60 -5.17 -19.16 -10.70
N GLY A 61 -4.24 -18.56 -11.45
CA GLY A 61 -4.57 -17.79 -12.65
C GLY A 61 -3.78 -16.49 -12.79
N PHE A 62 -4.48 -15.44 -13.24
CA PHE A 62 -3.86 -14.13 -13.50
C PHE A 62 -4.49 -13.05 -12.63
N GLU A 63 -3.63 -12.24 -12.02
CA GLU A 63 -4.05 -11.10 -11.22
C GLU A 63 -3.55 -9.80 -11.85
N LYS A 64 -4.47 -8.87 -12.12
CA LYS A 64 -4.15 -7.53 -12.63
C LYS A 64 -4.06 -6.53 -11.48
N ARG A 65 -2.89 -5.90 -11.32
CA ARG A 65 -2.60 -4.90 -10.30
C ARG A 65 -2.21 -3.55 -10.91
N TYR A 66 -2.71 -2.47 -10.32
CA TYR A 66 -2.26 -1.10 -10.59
C TYR A 66 -1.38 -0.65 -9.43
N ALA A 67 -0.10 -0.41 -9.68
CA ALA A 67 0.88 -0.05 -8.66
C ALA A 67 0.61 1.36 -8.11
N ILE A 68 0.78 1.55 -6.80
CA ILE A 68 0.74 2.86 -6.15
C ILE A 68 2.11 3.16 -5.56
N LYS A 69 2.71 4.24 -6.06
CA LYS A 69 4.08 4.65 -5.76
C LYS A 69 4.13 6.01 -5.09
N CYS A 70 5.21 6.27 -4.35
CA CYS A 70 5.50 7.62 -3.89
C CYS A 70 5.91 8.50 -5.08
N ALA A 71 5.25 9.64 -5.26
CA ALA A 71 5.54 10.61 -6.34
C ALA A 71 6.97 11.13 -6.31
N ARG A 72 7.60 11.17 -5.12
CA ARG A 72 8.93 11.76 -4.93
C ARG A 72 10.07 10.80 -5.26
N CYS A 73 10.01 9.55 -4.79
CA CYS A 73 11.10 8.58 -4.94
C CYS A 73 10.73 7.32 -5.73
N GLY A 74 9.47 7.18 -6.12
CA GLY A 74 8.98 6.01 -6.87
C GLY A 74 8.77 4.75 -6.04
N LEU A 75 8.94 4.79 -4.71
CA LEU A 75 8.77 3.61 -3.85
C LEU A 75 7.34 3.07 -3.97
N LEU A 76 7.21 1.81 -4.41
CA LEU A 76 5.97 1.06 -4.41
C LEU A 76 5.56 0.73 -2.97
N PHE A 77 4.37 1.14 -2.56
CA PHE A 77 3.90 0.87 -1.19
C PHE A 77 2.48 0.28 -1.12
N ALA A 78 1.72 0.39 -2.20
CA ALA A 78 0.37 -0.17 -2.28
C ALA A 78 0.02 -0.52 -3.72
N TYR A 79 -1.11 -1.18 -3.93
CA TYR A 79 -1.66 -1.43 -5.24
C TYR A 79 -3.20 -1.46 -5.21
N GLN A 80 -3.82 -1.36 -6.37
CA GLN A 80 -5.25 -1.58 -6.59
C GLN A 80 -5.46 -2.77 -7.51
N LEU A 81 -6.55 -3.50 -7.33
CA LEU A 81 -6.92 -4.60 -8.21
C LEU A 81 -7.83 -4.09 -9.33
N ASP A 82 -7.83 -4.81 -10.44
CA ASP A 82 -8.80 -4.60 -11.50
C ASP A 82 -10.20 -5.07 -11.08
N LEU A 83 -11.25 -4.42 -11.56
CA LEU A 83 -12.66 -4.77 -11.30
C LEU A 83 -12.98 -6.21 -11.70
N SER A 84 -12.34 -6.71 -12.76
CA SER A 84 -12.47 -8.10 -13.21
C SER A 84 -12.04 -9.15 -12.18
N GLN A 85 -11.32 -8.74 -11.13
CA GLN A 85 -10.91 -9.62 -10.02
C GLN A 85 -12.01 -9.84 -8.97
N PHE A 86 -13.14 -9.13 -9.07
CA PHE A 86 -14.25 -9.23 -8.13
C PHE A 86 -15.45 -9.87 -8.81
N GLU A 87 -16.06 -10.87 -8.16
CA GLU A 87 -17.22 -11.59 -8.72
C GLU A 87 -18.40 -10.65 -9.05
N GLU A 88 -18.56 -9.57 -8.26
CA GLU A 88 -19.62 -8.57 -8.46
C GLU A 88 -19.42 -7.71 -9.72
N SER A 89 -18.18 -7.54 -10.16
CA SER A 89 -17.80 -6.66 -11.28
C SER A 89 -17.00 -7.40 -12.36
N LYS A 90 -17.19 -8.72 -12.47
CA LYS A 90 -16.39 -9.62 -13.33
C LYS A 90 -16.44 -9.26 -14.83
N ALA A 91 -17.51 -8.59 -15.26
CA ALA A 91 -17.70 -8.12 -16.63
C ALA A 91 -17.06 -6.74 -16.90
N GLU A 92 -16.65 -6.01 -15.86
CA GLU A 92 -16.07 -4.68 -15.96
C GLU A 92 -14.54 -4.77 -15.96
N ASN A 93 -13.91 -4.06 -16.89
CA ASN A 93 -12.46 -3.88 -16.90
C ASN A 93 -12.16 -2.47 -16.40
N GLY A 94 -11.11 -2.35 -15.60
CA GLY A 94 -10.70 -1.06 -15.07
C GLY A 94 -10.25 -1.16 -13.63
N ARG A 95 -9.56 -0.13 -13.19
CA ARG A 95 -9.02 -0.06 -11.84
C ARG A 95 -10.15 0.11 -10.83
N ARG A 96 -10.14 -0.71 -9.79
CA ARG A 96 -11.01 -0.51 -8.64
C ARG A 96 -10.44 0.58 -7.74
N GLU A 97 -11.01 1.78 -7.81
CA GLU A 97 -10.48 2.97 -7.13
C GLU A 97 -10.89 3.08 -5.66
N ASP A 98 -11.92 2.37 -5.22
CA ASP A 98 -12.44 2.43 -3.84
C ASP A 98 -11.62 1.59 -2.84
N VAL A 99 -10.80 0.64 -3.31
CA VAL A 99 -10.03 -0.26 -2.44
C VAL A 99 -8.55 -0.24 -2.78
N VAL A 100 -7.72 -0.03 -1.76
CA VAL A 100 -6.27 -0.06 -1.83
C VAL A 100 -5.73 -1.17 -0.94
N TYR A 101 -4.78 -1.93 -1.49
CA TYR A 101 -4.05 -2.98 -0.80
C TYR A 101 -2.66 -2.44 -0.46
N VAL A 102 -2.43 -2.15 0.82
CA VAL A 102 -1.17 -1.60 1.31
C VAL A 102 -0.21 -2.74 1.61
N LEU A 103 0.94 -2.75 0.95
CA LEU A 103 1.91 -3.85 1.09
C LEU A 103 2.47 -3.87 2.51
N ALA A 104 2.28 -4.99 3.20
CA ALA A 104 2.89 -5.25 4.49
C ALA A 104 4.34 -5.68 4.27
N GLY A 105 5.25 -4.72 4.12
CA GLY A 105 6.68 -5.00 3.98
C GLY A 105 7.00 -5.92 2.82
N ALA A 106 7.12 -5.34 1.62
CA ALA A 106 8.05 -5.80 0.59
C ALA A 106 7.96 -7.26 0.15
N LEU A 107 7.26 -7.47 -0.96
CA LEU A 107 7.30 -8.73 -1.70
C LEU A 107 8.75 -9.23 -1.89
N PRO A 108 8.98 -10.56 -1.85
CA PRO A 108 10.30 -11.13 -2.08
C PRO A 108 10.76 -10.84 -3.51
N GLY A 109 11.88 -10.14 -3.67
CA GLY A 109 12.49 -9.96 -4.99
C GLY A 109 13.40 -8.76 -5.14
N GLU A 110 13.07 -7.60 -4.55
CA GLU A 110 13.95 -6.43 -4.55
C GLU A 110 13.75 -5.64 -3.25
N GLU A 111 14.82 -5.01 -2.74
CA GLU A 111 14.96 -4.31 -1.46
C GLU A 111 13.88 -3.25 -1.13
N LEU A 112 12.62 -3.64 -0.93
CA LEU A 112 11.58 -2.72 -0.51
C LEU A 112 11.65 -2.55 1.00
N ARG A 113 12.06 -1.37 1.43
CA ARG A 113 11.91 -0.92 2.81
C ARG A 113 10.49 -0.35 2.96
N GLY A 114 9.82 -0.71 4.06
CA GLY A 114 8.39 -0.44 4.28
C GLY A 114 8.01 1.03 4.50
N LEU A 115 6.71 1.28 4.65
CA LEU A 115 6.20 2.55 5.17
C LEU A 115 6.60 2.72 6.63
N MET A 116 6.88 3.96 7.04
CA MET A 116 7.12 4.33 8.43
C MET A 116 5.90 5.06 8.97
N SER A 117 5.35 4.62 10.10
CA SER A 117 4.35 5.41 10.81
C SER A 117 4.97 6.70 11.36
N THR A 118 4.13 7.68 11.66
CA THR A 118 4.59 8.94 12.27
C THR A 118 5.18 8.71 13.66
N GLU A 119 4.62 7.75 14.39
CA GLU A 119 5.12 7.33 15.70
C GLU A 119 6.54 6.77 15.59
N GLU A 120 6.81 5.93 14.59
CA GLU A 120 8.15 5.41 14.30
C GLU A 120 9.12 6.49 13.81
N MET A 121 8.65 7.43 12.97
CA MET A 121 9.46 8.57 12.53
C MET A 121 9.90 9.45 13.72
N LEU A 122 8.98 9.70 14.66
CA LEU A 122 9.27 10.44 15.89
C LEU A 122 10.20 9.64 16.83
N ALA A 123 10.00 8.33 16.93
CA ALA A 123 10.85 7.43 17.72
C ALA A 123 12.26 7.25 17.12
N GLY A 124 12.44 7.51 15.82
CA GLY A 124 13.71 7.44 15.09
C GLY A 124 14.83 8.37 15.61
N LYS A 125 14.53 9.32 16.52
CA LYS A 125 15.56 10.05 17.27
C LYS A 125 16.29 9.19 18.33
N ALA A 126 15.90 7.92 18.54
CA ALA A 126 16.44 7.10 19.64
C ALA A 126 17.25 5.85 19.24
N LYS A 127 17.41 5.50 17.95
CA LYS A 127 18.23 4.33 17.55
C LYS A 127 19.09 4.57 16.31
N VAL A 128 20.10 5.43 16.45
CA VAL A 128 21.39 5.20 15.77
C VAL A 128 22.25 4.45 16.78
N GLY A 129 22.31 3.13 16.65
CA GLY A 129 23.05 2.28 17.58
C GLY A 129 23.34 0.92 16.98
N GLY A 130 24.51 0.81 16.37
CA GLY A 130 25.25 -0.44 16.25
C GLY A 130 25.17 -1.16 14.91
N VAL A 131 26.19 -0.96 14.08
CA VAL A 131 27.04 -2.09 13.66
C VAL A 131 28.49 -1.58 13.73
N VAL A 132 29.23 -2.07 14.74
CA VAL A 132 30.70 -2.15 14.72
C VAL A 132 31.11 -3.40 13.98
#